data_AF-A0A1Q3DCX8-F1
#
_entry.id   AF-A0A1Q3DCX8-F1
#
_cell.length_a   1.000
_cell.length_b   1.000
_cell.length_c   1.000
_cell.angle_alpha   90.00
_cell.angle_beta   90.00
_cell.angle_gamma   90.00
#
_symmetry.space_group_name_H-M   'P 1'
#
loop_
_entity.id
_entity.type
_entity.pdbx_description
1 polymer ?
#
loop_
_entity_poly.entity_id
_entity_poly.type
_entity_poly.pdbx_seq_one_letter_code
_entity_poly.pdbx_strand_id
1 'polypeptide(L)'
;MCVQCGAAKNLEVSLQDNHSRIYYYICSLGLQSEAPDIWMNPRLNEKCSSCQGSSMVPKAETRCKNDWVFLYLIEALGCLSLEELRRFCVENKEPHDMMEKKRVLFQVYHHLSNKMQEIRPMYTGMYVFVNYLGR
;
A
#
# COMPACT_ATOMS: atom_id res chain seq x y z
N MET A 1 -10.66 -3.58 -7.03
CA MET A 1 -11.61 -3.41 -8.15
C MET A 1 -10.94 -3.82 -9.44
N CYS A 2 -11.62 -4.62 -10.24
CA CYS A 2 -11.12 -5.02 -11.55
C CYS A 2 -11.17 -3.84 -12.50
N VAL A 3 -10.05 -3.52 -13.14
CA VAL A 3 -9.98 -2.45 -14.14
C VAL A 3 -10.78 -2.82 -15.40
N GLN A 4 -10.98 -4.11 -15.68
CA GLN A 4 -11.68 -4.57 -16.88
C GLN A 4 -13.21 -4.61 -16.73
N CYS A 5 -13.73 -5.13 -15.62
CA CYS A 5 -15.17 -5.33 -15.43
C CYS A 5 -15.76 -4.59 -14.23
N GLY A 6 -14.97 -3.83 -13.48
CA GLY A 6 -15.44 -3.08 -12.30
C GLY A 6 -15.77 -3.94 -11.08
N ALA A 7 -15.67 -5.27 -11.16
CA ALA A 7 -16.00 -6.15 -10.04
C ALA A 7 -15.10 -5.87 -8.82
N ALA A 8 -15.73 -5.83 -7.65
CA ALA A 8 -15.05 -5.79 -6.36
C ALA A 8 -14.72 -7.22 -5.89
N LYS A 9 -13.72 -7.34 -5.03
CA LYS A 9 -13.34 -8.59 -4.37
C LYS A 9 -12.87 -8.25 -2.97
N ASN A 10 -13.27 -9.01 -1.96
CA ASN A 10 -12.71 -8.83 -0.62
C ASN A 10 -11.31 -9.43 -0.55
N LEU A 11 -10.39 -8.69 0.06
CA LEU A 11 -9.04 -9.17 0.31
C LEU A 11 -8.89 -9.38 1.82
N GLU A 12 -8.47 -10.59 2.16
CA GLU A 12 -8.01 -10.93 3.49
C GLU A 12 -6.51 -10.65 3.55
N VAL A 13 -6.10 -9.81 4.50
CA VAL A 13 -4.71 -9.36 4.63
C VAL A 13 -4.20 -9.74 6.01
N SER A 14 -3.19 -10.60 6.05
CA SER A 14 -2.45 -10.91 7.27
C SER A 14 -1.57 -9.72 7.62
N LEU A 15 -1.81 -9.07 8.77
CA LEU A 15 -1.02 -7.91 9.18
C LEU A 15 0.46 -8.29 9.28
N GLN A 16 0.73 -9.44 9.90
CA GLN A 16 2.08 -9.91 10.15
C GLN A 16 2.80 -10.35 8.88
N ASP A 17 2.18 -11.19 8.05
CA ASP A 17 2.87 -11.76 6.89
C ASP A 17 3.14 -10.69 5.83
N ASN A 18 2.15 -9.83 5.58
CA ASN A 18 2.29 -8.72 4.64
C ASN A 18 3.33 -7.72 5.13
N HIS A 19 3.24 -7.28 6.40
CA HIS A 19 4.23 -6.36 6.96
C HIS A 19 5.64 -6.96 6.93
N SER A 20 5.81 -8.21 7.37
CA SER A 20 7.12 -8.86 7.41
C SER A 20 7.75 -8.91 6.03
N ARG A 21 6.98 -9.28 5.00
CA ARG A 21 7.45 -9.33 3.61
C ARG A 21 7.92 -7.97 3.12
N ILE A 22 7.13 -6.92 3.35
CA ILE A 22 7.48 -5.55 2.93
C ILE A 22 8.69 -5.03 3.72
N TYR A 23 8.72 -5.28 5.04
CA TYR A 23 9.82 -4.89 5.93
C TYR A 23 11.15 -5.52 5.48
N TYR A 24 11.18 -6.84 5.26
CA TYR A 24 12.38 -7.52 4.76
C TYR A 24 12.81 -7.00 3.39
N TYR A 25 11.87 -6.67 2.51
CA TYR A 25 12.18 -6.08 1.22
C TYR A 25 12.77 -4.67 1.36
N ILE A 26 12.23 -3.82 2.24
CA ILE A 26 12.83 -2.51 2.56
C ILE A 26 14.27 -2.68 3.08
N CYS A 27 14.50 -3.60 4.01
CA CYS A 27 15.83 -3.87 4.54
C CYS A 27 16.83 -4.33 3.46
N SER A 28 16.37 -5.10 2.47
CA SER A 28 17.24 -5.57 1.38
C SER A 28 17.58 -4.49 0.35
N LEU A 29 16.79 -3.41 0.26
CA LEU A 29 17.10 -2.25 -0.57
C LEU A 29 18.27 -1.42 0.01
N GLY A 30 18.61 -1.59 1.28
CA GLY A 30 19.78 -0.96 1.91
C GLY A 30 19.64 0.57 2.02
N LEU A 31 20.59 1.31 1.43
CA LEU A 31 20.65 2.78 1.48
C LEU A 31 19.95 3.47 0.28
N GLN A 32 19.06 2.76 -0.42
CA GLN A 32 18.29 3.38 -1.50
C GLN A 32 17.38 4.49 -0.97
N SER A 33 17.15 5.50 -1.80
CA SER A 33 16.28 6.65 -1.51
C SER A 33 15.03 6.70 -2.40
N GLU A 34 14.85 5.69 -3.25
CA GLU A 34 13.81 5.65 -4.28
C GLU A 34 13.05 4.33 -4.26
N ALA A 35 11.75 4.41 -4.54
CA ALA A 35 10.90 3.23 -4.58
C ALA A 35 11.23 2.39 -5.82
N PRO A 36 11.31 1.05 -5.69
CA PRO A 36 11.51 0.16 -6.83
C PRO A 36 10.33 0.21 -7.80
N ASP A 37 10.57 -0.09 -9.07
CA ASP A 37 9.56 0.02 -10.13
C ASP A 37 8.31 -0.84 -9.89
N ILE A 38 8.46 -1.94 -9.16
CA ILE A 38 7.34 -2.81 -8.77
C ILE A 38 6.33 -2.09 -7.87
N TRP A 39 6.78 -1.18 -7.00
CA TRP A 39 5.90 -0.38 -6.15
C TRP A 39 5.30 0.81 -6.89
N MET A 40 5.94 1.29 -7.95
CA MET A 40 5.39 2.36 -8.79
C MET A 40 4.20 1.88 -9.61
N ASN A 41 4.15 0.58 -9.93
CA ASN A 41 3.10 -0.04 -10.74
C ASN A 41 2.51 -1.25 -10.01
N PRO A 42 1.85 -1.04 -8.86
CA PRO A 42 1.40 -2.14 -8.04
C PRO A 42 0.30 -2.91 -8.76
N ARG A 43 0.56 -4.20 -9.01
CA ARG A 43 -0.42 -5.14 -9.55
C ARG A 43 -0.81 -6.08 -8.42
N LEU A 44 -2.09 -6.06 -8.04
CA LEU A 44 -2.62 -7.12 -7.21
C LEU A 44 -2.58 -8.39 -8.06
N ASN A 45 -1.76 -9.37 -7.68
CA ASN A 45 -1.54 -10.62 -8.42
C ASN A 45 -2.77 -11.55 -8.45
N GLU A 46 -3.89 -11.12 -7.87
CA GLU A 46 -5.12 -11.89 -7.86
C GLU A 46 -5.96 -11.64 -9.12
N LYS A 47 -6.38 -12.73 -9.76
CA LYS A 47 -7.36 -12.67 -10.85
C LYS A 47 -8.71 -12.23 -10.33
N CYS A 48 -9.41 -11.43 -11.12
CA CYS A 48 -10.81 -11.12 -10.89
C CYS A 48 -11.66 -12.39 -10.97
N SER A 49 -12.43 -12.71 -9.94
CA SER A 49 -13.30 -13.90 -9.95
C SER A 49 -14.41 -13.83 -11.01
N SER A 50 -14.74 -12.64 -11.52
CA SER A 50 -15.81 -12.43 -12.50
C SER A 50 -15.33 -12.56 -13.95
N CYS A 51 -14.21 -11.93 -14.32
CA CYS A 51 -13.71 -11.93 -15.71
C CYS A 51 -12.35 -12.61 -15.90
N GLN A 52 -11.76 -13.15 -14.83
CA GLN A 52 -10.42 -13.75 -14.79
C GLN A 52 -9.26 -12.81 -15.15
N GLY A 53 -9.53 -11.52 -15.32
CA GLY A 53 -8.54 -10.47 -15.57
C GLY A 53 -7.55 -10.30 -14.41
N SER A 54 -6.30 -9.98 -14.72
CA SER A 54 -5.19 -9.86 -13.75
C SER A 54 -4.94 -8.42 -13.24
N SER A 55 -5.84 -7.48 -13.55
CA SER A 55 -5.64 -6.06 -13.23
C SER A 55 -6.63 -5.63 -12.17
N MET A 56 -6.28 -5.87 -10.91
CA MET A 56 -7.04 -5.42 -9.74
C MET A 56 -6.30 -4.23 -9.10
N VAL A 57 -7.01 -3.14 -8.82
CA VAL A 57 -6.49 -1.93 -8.14
C VAL A 57 -7.38 -1.52 -6.97
N PRO A 58 -6.87 -0.83 -5.94
CA PRO A 58 -7.71 -0.23 -4.89
C PRO A 58 -8.68 0.79 -5.49
N LYS A 59 -9.91 0.84 -4.96
CA LYS A 59 -10.93 1.84 -5.33
C LYS A 59 -10.51 3.23 -4.88
N ALA A 60 -11.07 4.26 -5.52
CA ALA A 60 -10.85 5.65 -5.15
C ALA A 60 -11.28 5.94 -3.70
N GLU A 61 -12.40 5.38 -3.22
CA GLU A 61 -12.84 5.61 -1.82
C GLU A 61 -11.82 5.12 -0.78
N THR A 62 -11.17 3.97 -1.03
CA THR A 62 -10.09 3.42 -0.19
C THR A 62 -8.83 4.29 -0.24
N ARG A 63 -8.63 5.08 -1.31
CA ARG A 63 -7.53 6.05 -1.42
C ARG A 63 -7.81 7.34 -0.65
N CYS A 64 -9.09 7.69 -0.46
CA CYS A 64 -9.49 8.97 0.14
C CYS A 64 -9.66 8.95 1.67
N LYS A 65 -9.70 7.78 2.32
CA LYS A 65 -10.10 7.63 3.75
C LYS A 65 -8.98 7.32 4.74
N ASN A 66 -7.73 7.67 4.44
CA ASN A 66 -6.59 7.42 5.35
C ASN A 66 -6.33 5.93 5.64
N ASP A 67 -6.71 5.03 4.73
CA ASP A 67 -6.38 3.60 4.80
C ASP A 67 -4.91 3.34 4.38
N TRP A 68 -3.99 4.19 4.81
CA TRP A 68 -2.56 4.17 4.47
C TRP A 68 -1.91 2.84 4.83
N VAL A 69 -2.22 2.31 6.02
CA VAL A 69 -1.73 1.01 6.50
C VAL A 69 -2.21 -0.10 5.59
N PHE A 70 -3.47 -0.08 5.18
CA PHE A 70 -3.98 -1.10 4.27
C PHE A 70 -3.30 -1.02 2.90
N LEU A 71 -3.24 0.17 2.30
CA LEU A 71 -2.54 0.38 1.02
C LEU A 71 -1.08 -0.05 1.10
N TYR A 72 -0.42 0.18 2.23
CA TYR A 72 0.92 -0.33 2.51
C TYR A 72 0.95 -1.86 2.50
N LEU A 73 0.09 -2.53 3.27
CA LEU A 73 0.09 -4.00 3.40
C LEU A 73 -0.18 -4.73 2.08
N ILE A 74 -0.97 -4.13 1.19
CA ILE A 74 -1.25 -4.68 -0.14
C ILE A 74 -0.30 -4.14 -1.22
N GLU A 75 0.72 -3.39 -0.81
CA GLU A 75 1.70 -2.71 -1.66
C GLU A 75 1.10 -1.81 -2.75
N ALA A 76 -0.04 -1.18 -2.48
CA ALA A 76 -0.77 -0.37 -3.45
C ALA A 76 -0.60 1.14 -3.27
N LEU A 77 0.34 1.60 -2.43
CA LEU A 77 0.64 3.03 -2.26
C LEU A 77 1.05 3.71 -3.58
N GLY A 78 1.65 2.96 -4.52
CA GLY A 78 1.98 3.48 -5.85
C GLY A 78 0.77 3.88 -6.70
N CYS A 79 -0.43 3.42 -6.36
CA CYS A 79 -1.66 3.87 -7.01
C CYS A 79 -2.03 5.32 -6.68
N LEU A 80 -1.46 5.90 -5.63
CA LEU A 80 -1.73 7.27 -5.20
C LEU A 80 -1.01 8.29 -6.07
N SER A 81 -1.58 9.48 -6.20
CA SER A 81 -0.93 10.63 -6.85
C SER A 81 0.23 11.15 -6.00
N LEU A 82 1.13 11.93 -6.61
CA LEU A 82 2.20 12.61 -5.87
C LEU A 82 1.63 13.54 -4.78
N GLU A 83 0.54 14.24 -5.06
CA GLU A 83 -0.10 15.15 -4.12
C GLU A 83 -0.71 14.40 -2.93
N GLU A 84 -1.34 13.24 -3.18
CA GLU A 84 -1.87 12.39 -2.12
C GLU A 84 -0.75 11.90 -1.20
N LEU A 85 0.36 11.42 -1.77
CA LEU A 85 1.53 10.99 -1.00
C LEU A 85 2.18 12.15 -0.23
N ARG A 86 2.25 13.36 -0.81
CA ARG A 86 2.76 14.54 -0.10
C ARG A 86 1.87 14.94 1.07
N ARG A 87 0.55 14.83 0.92
CA ARG A 87 -0.40 15.08 2.01
C ARG A 87 -0.12 14.16 3.20
N PHE A 88 0.13 12.87 2.95
CA PHE A 88 0.57 11.95 4.01
C PHE A 88 1.84 12.46 4.71
N CYS A 89 2.85 12.89 3.94
CA CYS A 89 4.09 13.39 4.52
C CYS A 89 3.85 14.63 5.39
N VAL A 90 3.01 15.57 4.95
CA VAL A 90 2.62 16.75 5.74
C VAL A 90 1.93 16.34 7.05
N GLU A 91 0.95 15.44 6.98
CA GLU A 91 0.20 14.96 8.15
C GLU A 91 1.09 14.23 9.17
N ASN A 92 2.13 13.53 8.71
CA ASN A 92 3.03 12.75 9.54
C ASN A 92 4.38 13.44 9.82
N LYS A 93 4.51 14.73 9.49
CA LYS A 93 5.73 15.54 9.70
C LYS A 93 6.98 14.98 9.03
N GLU A 94 6.81 14.36 7.87
CA GLU A 94 7.89 13.87 7.01
C GLU A 94 8.29 14.93 5.96
N PRO A 95 9.49 14.84 5.36
CA PRO A 95 9.86 15.71 4.24
C PRO A 95 8.88 15.54 3.07
N HIS A 96 8.34 16.66 2.57
CA HIS A 96 7.20 16.69 1.64
C HIS A 96 7.46 17.55 0.39
N ASP A 97 8.60 18.23 0.34
CA ASP A 97 9.08 19.09 -0.75
C ASP A 97 9.69 18.29 -1.91
N MET A 98 9.86 16.99 -1.75
CA MET A 98 10.38 16.11 -2.81
C MET A 98 9.49 16.18 -4.06
N MET A 99 10.12 16.36 -5.22
CA MET A 99 9.45 16.47 -6.52
C MET A 99 9.16 15.11 -7.17
N GLU A 100 9.97 14.11 -6.88
CA GLU A 100 9.89 12.81 -7.54
C GLU A 100 8.99 11.85 -6.75
N LYS A 101 7.94 11.35 -7.42
CA LYS A 101 7.00 10.39 -6.83
C LYS A 101 7.71 9.15 -6.27
N LYS A 102 8.79 8.67 -6.90
CA LYS A 102 9.57 7.52 -6.41
C LYS A 102 10.15 7.76 -5.02
N ARG A 103 10.65 8.98 -4.75
CA ARG A 103 11.25 9.34 -3.46
C ARG A 103 10.19 9.51 -2.38
N VAL A 104 9.11 10.23 -2.69
CA VAL A 104 7.99 10.38 -1.75
C VAL A 104 7.38 9.01 -1.42
N LEU A 105 7.16 8.17 -2.43
CA LEU A 105 6.60 6.84 -2.24
C LEU A 105 7.48 6.00 -1.30
N PHE A 106 8.80 6.01 -1.51
CA PHE A 106 9.74 5.30 -0.64
C PHE A 106 9.67 5.80 0.80
N GLN A 107 9.64 7.13 1.00
CA GLN A 107 9.49 7.74 2.32
C GLN A 107 8.22 7.25 3.04
N VAL A 108 7.08 7.22 2.33
CA VAL A 108 5.80 6.75 2.87
C VAL A 108 5.88 5.28 3.26
N TYR A 109 6.44 4.41 2.41
CA TYR A 109 6.65 3.00 2.74
C TYR A 109 7.53 2.81 3.97
N HIS A 110 8.64 3.54 4.05
CA HIS A 110 9.58 3.45 5.15
C HIS A 110 8.94 3.91 6.47
N HIS A 111 8.23 5.04 6.46
CA HIS A 111 7.49 5.56 7.62
C HIS A 111 6.46 4.53 8.14
N LEU A 112 5.60 4.03 7.25
CA LEU A 112 4.56 3.06 7.62
C LEU A 112 5.16 1.74 8.10
N SER A 113 6.24 1.28 7.47
CA SER A 113 6.96 0.09 7.90
C SER A 113 7.50 0.22 9.32
N ASN A 114 8.11 1.38 9.65
CA ASN A 114 8.62 1.62 11.00
C ASN A 114 7.49 1.69 12.03
N LYS A 115 6.39 2.38 11.71
CA LYS A 115 5.20 2.44 12.58
C LYS A 115 4.60 1.07 12.85
N MET A 116 4.52 0.23 11.83
CA MET A 116 4.06 -1.14 11.98
C MET A 116 5.05 -1.98 12.80
N GLN A 117 6.36 -1.78 12.64
CA GLN A 117 7.37 -2.50 13.40
C GLN A 117 7.35 -2.11 14.90
N GLU A 118 7.03 -0.86 15.25
CA GLU A 118 6.83 -0.38 16.64
C GLU A 118 5.70 -1.15 17.35
N ILE A 119 4.59 -1.40 16.65
CA ILE A 119 3.40 -2.04 17.21
C ILE A 119 3.32 -3.55 16.92
N ARG A 120 4.39 -4.13 16.36
CA ARG A 120 4.45 -5.55 15.92
C ARG A 120 3.94 -6.58 16.93
N PRO A 121 4.28 -6.49 18.23
CA PRO A 121 3.78 -7.46 19.21
C PRO A 121 2.25 -7.51 19.29
N MET A 122 1.57 -6.40 18.94
CA MET A 122 0.13 -6.23 19.12
C MET A 122 -0.72 -6.85 18.02
N TYR A 123 -0.15 -7.19 16.85
CA TYR A 123 -0.92 -7.73 15.71
C TYR A 123 -0.48 -9.11 15.22
N THR A 124 0.24 -9.85 16.07
CA THR A 124 0.61 -11.24 15.79
C THR A 124 -0.65 -12.08 15.58
N GLY A 125 -0.78 -12.72 14.41
CA GLY A 125 -1.96 -13.51 14.04
C GLY A 125 -3.24 -12.71 13.74
N MET A 126 -3.17 -11.39 13.61
CA MET A 126 -4.32 -10.56 13.24
C MET A 126 -4.48 -10.43 11.72
N TYR A 127 -5.74 -10.47 11.27
CA TYR A 127 -6.14 -10.25 9.89
C TYR A 127 -7.04 -9.03 9.78
N VAL A 128 -6.91 -8.29 8.68
CA VAL A 128 -7.85 -7.24 8.31
C VAL A 128 -8.59 -7.69 7.06
N PHE A 129 -9.91 -7.75 7.17
CA PHE A 129 -10.80 -7.94 6.03
C PHE A 129 -11.15 -6.57 5.49
N VAL A 130 -10.61 -6.23 4.33
CA VAL A 130 -11.04 -5.02 3.65
C VAL A 130 -12.13 -5.38 2.67
N ASN A 131 -13.35 -4.95 3.00
CA ASN A 131 -14.43 -4.92 2.06
C ASN A 131 -14.08 -3.91 0.96
N TYR A 132 -13.83 -4.40 -0.26
CA TYR A 132 -13.84 -3.54 -1.45
C TYR A 132 -15.28 -3.16 -1.86
N LEU A 133 -16.25 -3.56 -1.02
CA LEU A 133 -17.66 -3.19 -1.04
C LEU A 133 -17.87 -2.01 -0.09
N GLY A 134 -17.93 -0.80 -0.65
CA GLY A 134 -18.82 0.20 -0.09
C GLY A 134 -20.23 -0.12 -0.59
N ARG A 135 -21.23 0.03 0.29
CA ARG A 135 -22.58 0.36 -0.16
C ARG A 135 -22.54 1.61 -1.05
#